data_AF-A0A8J6S3K9-F1
#
_entry.id   AF-A0A8J6S3K9-F1
#
_cell.length_a   1.000
_cell.length_b   1.000
_cell.length_c   1.000
_cell.angle_alpha   90.00
_cell.angle_beta   90.00
_cell.angle_gamma   90.00
#
_symmetry.space_group_name_H-M   'P 1'
#
loop_
_entity.id
_entity.type
_entity.pdbx_description
1 polymer ?
#
loop_
_entity_poly.entity_id
_entity_poly.type
_entity_poly.pdbx_seq_one_letter_code
_entity_poly.pdbx_strand_id
1 'polypeptide(L)' 'MNSGNLEELKPLVTKRDDANYSQVSGYIPKDLALRLKIACATQEITQSEALENAIAYWLDEGERVAAEKAKSKRKSSQEK' A
#
# COMPACT_ATOMS: atom_id res chain seq x y z
N MET A 1 24.56 -43.91 -5.46
CA MET A 1 25.20 -42.72 -4.85
C MET A 1 25.20 -41.64 -5.93
N ASN A 2 24.38 -40.60 -5.96
CA ASN A 2 23.57 -39.92 -4.94
C ASN A 2 22.14 -39.71 -5.48
N SER A 3 21.16 -40.36 -4.87
CA SER A 3 19.77 -39.93 -4.93
C SER A 3 19.63 -38.71 -4.02
N GLY A 4 20.00 -37.55 -4.56
CA GLY A 4 19.86 -36.27 -3.89
C GLY A 4 18.40 -36.06 -3.52
N ASN A 5 18.16 -35.97 -2.22
CA ASN A 5 16.92 -35.51 -1.61
C ASN A 5 16.51 -34.21 -2.29
N LEU A 6 15.53 -34.27 -3.20
CA LEU A 6 14.88 -33.09 -3.75
C LEU A 6 13.93 -32.62 -2.67
N GLU A 7 14.51 -32.04 -1.62
CA GLU A 7 13.80 -31.42 -0.53
C GLU A 7 12.86 -30.38 -1.15
N GLU A 8 11.58 -30.62 -0.92
CA GLU A 8 10.41 -29.92 -1.41
C GLU A 8 10.66 -28.40 -1.52
N LEU A 9 11.03 -27.94 -2.73
CA LEU A 9 11.14 -26.52 -3.04
C LEU A 9 9.74 -25.94 -2.88
N LYS A 10 9.44 -25.40 -1.69
CA LYS A 10 8.26 -24.55 -1.49
C LYS A 10 8.26 -23.55 -2.63
N PRO A 11 7.19 -23.47 -3.45
CA PRO A 11 7.15 -22.48 -4.51
C PRO A 11 7.38 -21.13 -3.84
N LEU A 12 8.31 -20.34 -4.37
CA LEU A 12 8.50 -18.96 -3.97
C LEU A 12 7.18 -18.25 -4.30
N VAL A 13 6.25 -18.21 -3.35
CA VAL A 13 4.96 -17.57 -3.50
C VAL A 13 5.25 -16.10 -3.74
N THR A 14 5.04 -15.64 -4.97
CA THR A 14 5.16 -14.23 -5.29
C THR A 14 3.93 -13.51 -4.73
N LYS A 15 3.98 -12.19 -4.50
CA LYS A 15 2.79 -11.41 -4.08
C LYS A 15 1.57 -11.60 -5.01
N ARG A 16 1.77 -12.10 -6.24
CA ARG A 16 0.69 -12.43 -7.17
C ARG A 16 -0.06 -13.72 -6.81
N ASP A 17 0.62 -14.67 -6.18
CA ASP A 17 0.11 -16.01 -5.86
C ASP A 17 -0.28 -16.15 -4.39
N ASP A 18 -0.09 -15.09 -3.60
CA ASP A 18 -0.46 -15.02 -2.19
C ASP A 18 -1.91 -14.53 -2.03
N ALA A 19 -2.75 -15.33 -1.36
CA ALA A 19 -4.16 -15.02 -1.11
C ALA A 19 -4.39 -13.78 -0.23
N ASN A 20 -3.36 -13.31 0.47
CA ASN A 20 -3.43 -12.08 1.28
C ASN A 20 -3.21 -10.80 0.46
N TYR A 21 -2.82 -10.93 -0.81
CA TYR A 21 -2.59 -9.79 -1.71
C TYR A 21 -3.64 -9.73 -2.81
N SER A 22 -4.02 -8.51 -3.19
CA SER A 22 -4.90 -8.25 -4.32
C SER A 22 -4.26 -7.22 -5.24
N GLN A 23 -4.39 -7.42 -6.56
CA GLN A 23 -3.86 -6.49 -7.55
C GLN A 23 -4.79 -5.27 -7.69
N VAL A 24 -4.23 -4.08 -7.46
CA VAL A 24 -4.91 -2.80 -7.71
C VAL A 24 -4.31 -2.16 -8.96
N SER A 25 -5.15 -1.78 -9.92
CA SER A 25 -4.73 -1.15 -11.19
C SER A 25 -5.43 0.18 -11.44
N GLY A 26 -4.70 1.15 -11.97
CA GLY A 26 -5.25 2.47 -12.33
C GLY A 26 -4.28 3.29 -13.19
N TYR A 27 -4.78 4.40 -13.75
CA TYR A 27 -3.96 5.33 -14.53
C TYR A 27 -3.51 6.52 -13.68
N ILE A 28 -2.24 6.89 -13.84
CA ILE A 28 -1.64 8.10 -13.25
C ILE A 28 -0.89 8.89 -14.34
N PRO A 29 -0.66 10.20 -14.14
CA PRO A 29 0.19 10.97 -15.04
C PRO A 29 1.59 10.36 -15.20
N LYS A 30 2.13 10.39 -16.41
CA LYS A 30 3.45 9.79 -16.72
C LYS A 30 4.57 10.36 -15.86
N ASP A 31 4.55 11.67 -15.61
CA ASP A 31 5.50 12.34 -14.73
C ASP A 31 5.47 11.75 -13.31
N LEU A 32 4.26 11.53 -12.78
CA LEU A 32 4.08 10.96 -11.45
C LEU A 32 4.61 9.52 -11.38
N ALA A 33 4.34 8.72 -12.41
CA ALA A 33 4.88 7.35 -12.51
C ALA A 33 6.41 7.33 -12.56
N LEU A 34 7.04 8.28 -13.26
CA LEU A 34 8.49 8.40 -13.33
C LEU A 34 9.07 8.76 -11.96
N ARG A 35 8.49 9.77 -11.30
CA ARG A 35 8.92 10.21 -9.96
C ARG A 35 8.78 9.10 -8.93
N LEU A 36 7.71 8.31 -8.99
CA LEU A 36 7.54 7.14 -8.12
C LEU A 36 8.67 6.13 -8.33
N LYS A 37 9.01 5.80 -9.58
CA LYS A 37 10.11 4.86 -9.89
C LYS A 37 11.46 5.36 -9.38
N ILE A 38 11.75 6.65 -9.58
CA ILE A 38 12.98 7.27 -9.05
C ILE A 38 13.00 7.16 -7.53
N ALA A 39 11.91 7.52 -6.86
CA ALA A 39 11.83 7.45 -5.40
C ALA A 39 11.99 6.02 -4.87
N CYS A 40 11.43 5.02 -5.55
CA CYS A 40 11.59 3.61 -5.19
C CYS A 40 13.05 3.17 -5.34
N ALA A 41 13.71 3.56 -6.43
CA ALA A 41 15.12 3.23 -6.66
C ALA A 41 16.04 3.90 -5.62
N THR A 42 15.81 5.18 -5.31
CA THR A 42 16.59 5.92 -4.31
C THR A 42 16.45 5.36 -2.90
N GLN A 43 15.27 4.83 -2.55
CA GLN A 43 14.97 4.32 -1.22
C GLN A 43 15.14 2.80 -1.10
N GLU A 44 15.53 2.12 -2.19
CA GLU A 44 15.68 0.66 -2.25
C GLU A 44 14.41 -0.12 -1.85
N ILE A 45 13.23 0.43 -2.17
CA ILE A 45 11.93 -0.21 -1.90
C ILE A 45 11.24 -0.64 -3.18
N THR A 46 10.35 -1.62 -3.09
CA THR A 46 9.52 -2.03 -4.21
C THR A 46 8.37 -1.05 -4.47
N GLN A 47 7.87 -1.01 -5.71
CA GLN A 47 6.68 -0.23 -6.05
C GLN A 47 5.45 -0.67 -5.24
N SER A 48 5.33 -1.96 -4.93
CA SER A 48 4.24 -2.47 -4.08
C SER A 48 4.33 -1.89 -2.67
N GLU A 49 5.50 -1.90 -2.03
CA GLU A 49 5.67 -1.30 -0.70
C GLU A 49 5.38 0.21 -0.69
N ALA A 50 5.86 0.93 -1.71
CA ALA A 50 5.58 2.35 -1.85
C ALA A 50 4.06 2.63 -1.96
N LEU A 51 3.34 1.81 -2.74
CA LEU A 51 1.89 1.91 -2.87
C LEU A 51 1.15 1.52 -1.60
N GLU A 52 1.55 0.45 -0.92
CA GLU A 52 0.97 0.00 0.35
C GLU A 52 1.05 1.13 1.40
N ASN A 53 2.22 1.75 1.56
CA ASN A 53 2.42 2.88 2.47
C ASN A 53 1.60 4.11 2.07
N ALA A 54 1.57 4.46 0.77
CA ALA A 54 0.83 5.62 0.29
C ALA A 54 -0.68 5.46 0.46
N ILE A 55 -1.20 4.26 0.22
CA ILE A 55 -2.63 3.93 0.39
C ILE A 55 -3.00 3.93 1.87
N ALA A 56 -2.19 3.31 2.74
CA ALA A 56 -2.41 3.33 4.18
C ALA A 56 -2.47 4.77 4.71
N TYR A 57 -1.48 5.59 4.35
CA TYR A 57 -1.45 7.01 4.73
C TYR A 57 -2.69 7.78 4.23
N TRP A 58 -3.12 7.53 3.00
CA TRP A 58 -4.31 8.19 2.44
C TRP A 58 -5.61 7.81 3.17
N LEU A 59 -5.76 6.54 3.53
CA LEU A 59 -6.90 6.05 4.29
C LEU A 59 -6.92 6.62 5.71
N ASP A 60 -5.79 6.59 6.42
CA ASP A 60 -5.64 7.14 7.76
C ASP A 60 -5.95 8.64 7.80
N GLU A 61 -5.45 9.40 6.81
CA GLU A 61 -5.74 10.82 6.71
C GLU A 61 -7.23 11.10 6.44
N GLY A 62 -7.87 10.26 5.61
CA GLY A 62 -9.31 10.33 5.37
C GLY A 62 -10.13 10.16 6.66
N GLU A 63 -9.75 9.21 7.51
CA GLU A 63 -10.38 8.98 8.81
C GLU A 63 -10.16 10.15 9.77
N ARG A 64 -8.94 10.70 9.82
CA ARG A 64 -8.63 11.88 10.65
C ARG A 64 -9.47 13.08 10.24
N VAL A 65 -9.54 13.39 8.95
CA VAL A 65 -10.34 14.49 8.41
C VAL A 65 -11.83 14.27 8.69
N ALA A 66 -12.33 13.04 8.58
CA ALA A 66 -13.72 12.72 8.91
C ALA A 66 -14.01 12.91 10.41
N ALA A 67 -13.09 12.48 11.28
CA ALA A 67 -13.21 12.63 12.72
C ALA A 67 -13.17 14.10 13.18
N GLU A 68 -12.34 14.94 12.56
CA GLU A 68 -12.29 16.38 12.83
C GLU A 68 -13.59 17.10 12.42
N LYS A 69 -14.13 16.76 11.25
CA LYS A 69 -15.44 17.29 10.81
C LYS A 69 -16.57 16.89 11.76
N ALA A 70 -16.56 15.66 12.29
CA ALA A 70 -17.54 15.21 13.27
C ALA A 70 -17.46 15.97 14.62
N LYS A 71 -16.25 16.32 15.06
CA LYS A 71 -16.03 17.12 16.30
C LYS A 71 -16.49 18.57 16.12
N SER A 72 -16.23 19.18 14.96
CA SER A 72 -16.68 20.54 14.65
C SER A 72 -18.22 20.66 14.63
N LYS A 73 -18.90 19.65 14.07
CA LYS A 73 -20.38 19.59 14.02
C LYS A 73 -21.04 19.40 15.39
N ARG A 74 -20.36 18.72 16.34
CA ARG A 74 -20.84 18.56 17.72
C ARG A 74 -20.68 19.84 18.54
N LYS A 75 -19.60 20.60 18.35
CA LYS A 75 -19.41 21.92 19.00
C LYS A 75 -20.43 22.95 18.55
N SER A 76 -20.79 22.99 17.26
CA SER A 76 -21.81 23.95 16.78
C SER A 76 -23.24 23.65 17.24
N SER A 77 -23.50 22.46 17.78
CA SER A 77 -24.82 22.07 18.32
C SER A 77 -24.93 22.22 19.85
N GLN A 78 -23.84 22.54 20.55
CA GLN A 78 -23.83 22.76 22.01
C GLN A 78 -23.76 24.24 22.41
N GLU A 79 -23.72 25.17 21.46
CA GLU A 79 -23.70 26.63 21.68
C GLU A 79 -25.02 27.31 21.26
N LYS A 80 -26.13 26.57 21.21
CA LYS A 80 -27.49 27.11 21.04
C LYS A 80 -28.44 26.55 22.09
#